data_AF-A0A1M7T7F9-F1
#
_entry.id   AF-A0A1M7T7F9-F1
#
_cell.length_a   1.000
_cell.length_b   1.000
_cell.length_c   1.000
_cell.angle_alpha   90.00
_cell.angle_beta   90.00
_cell.angle_gamma   90.00
#
_symmetry.space_group_name_H-M   'P 1'
#
loop_
_entity.id
_entity.type
_entity.pdbx_description
1 polymer ?
#
loop_
_entity_poly.entity_id
_entity_poly.type
_entity_poly.pdbx_seq_one_letter_code
_entity_poly.pdbx_strand_id
1 'polypeptide(L)'
;MTLRGHLRRSAAAAYAAIGVVAALAPSRVPALFGGAAGTPEARTEVRAVYAGIPLALAASLAAASGSTPGDDAVLQTVGAASAGMAVARLAGCVAERRLTVWPSGAFLALEAGLAVALRAAVQAGSTRRTG
;
A
#
# COMPACT_ATOMS: atom_id res chain seq x y z
N MET A 1 2.31 -0.04 24.47
CA MET A 1 2.30 0.30 23.03
C MET A 1 0.89 0.06 22.48
N THR A 2 0.34 0.95 21.66
CA THR A 2 -1.07 0.83 21.19
C THR A 2 -1.17 0.03 19.88
N LEU A 3 -2.25 -0.75 19.70
CA LEU A 3 -2.55 -1.52 18.48
C LEU A 3 -2.42 -0.67 17.20
N ARG A 4 -2.93 0.56 17.26
CA ARG A 4 -2.81 1.57 16.19
C ARG A 4 -1.35 1.84 15.79
N GLY A 5 -0.46 1.97 16.77
CA GLY A 5 0.96 2.17 16.51
C GLY A 5 1.62 0.97 15.82
N HIS A 6 1.20 -0.26 16.15
CA HIS A 6 1.67 -1.46 15.45
C HIS A 6 1.17 -1.50 14.01
N LEU A 7 -0.12 -1.27 13.77
CA LEU A 7 -0.69 -1.24 12.41
C LEU A 7 -0.01 -0.20 11.51
N ARG A 8 0.21 1.01 12.02
CA ARG A 8 0.95 2.06 11.30
C ARG A 8 2.35 1.61 10.90
N ARG A 9 3.12 1.06 11.85
CA ARG A 9 4.50 0.61 11.60
C ARG A 9 4.55 -0.58 10.64
N SER A 10 3.63 -1.53 10.77
CA SER A 10 3.52 -2.68 9.87
C SER A 10 3.18 -2.24 8.44
N ALA A 11 2.24 -1.32 8.28
CA ALA A 11 1.92 -0.74 6.97
C ALA A 11 3.13 0.01 6.38
N ALA A 12 3.83 0.82 7.20
CA ALA A 12 5.03 1.53 6.76
C ALA A 12 6.11 0.54 6.28
N ALA A 13 6.36 -0.53 7.04
CA ALA A 13 7.32 -1.56 6.68
C ALA A 13 6.94 -2.30 5.39
N ALA A 14 5.66 -2.63 5.19
CA ALA A 14 5.16 -3.28 3.99
C ALA A 14 5.38 -2.40 2.73
N TYR A 15 4.99 -1.13 2.81
CA TYR A 15 5.21 -0.18 1.71
C TYR A 15 6.70 0.08 1.46
N ALA A 16 7.51 0.17 2.52
CA ALA A 16 8.96 0.31 2.38
C ALA A 16 9.57 -0.90 1.68
N ALA A 17 9.17 -2.12 2.04
CA ALA A 17 9.68 -3.34 1.42
C ALA A 17 9.37 -3.38 -0.08
N ILE A 18 8.13 -3.08 -0.47
CA ILE A 18 7.73 -2.97 -1.89
C ILE A 18 8.61 -1.93 -2.60
N GLY A 19 8.72 -0.74 -2.01
CA GLY A 19 9.44 0.35 -2.61
C GLY A 19 10.94 0.09 -2.79
N VAL A 20 11.59 -0.50 -1.79
CA VAL A 20 13.00 -0.90 -1.85
C VAL A 20 13.22 -1.97 -2.91
N VAL A 21 12.34 -2.98 -2.99
CA VAL A 21 12.44 -4.02 -4.02
C VAL A 21 12.28 -3.43 -5.42
N ALA A 22 11.33 -2.51 -5.62
CA ALA A 22 11.14 -1.84 -6.91
C ALA A 22 12.32 -0.94 -7.29
N ALA A 23 12.94 -0.27 -6.32
CA ALA A 23 14.12 0.57 -6.54
C ALA A 23 15.34 -0.25 -7.00
N LEU A 24 15.62 -1.34 -6.28
CA LEU A 24 16.84 -2.13 -6.45
C LEU A 24 16.70 -3.20 -7.54
N ALA A 25 15.50 -3.76 -7.71
CA ALA A 25 15.22 -4.87 -8.62
C ALA A 25 13.91 -4.62 -9.42
N PRO A 26 13.85 -3.54 -10.24
CA PRO A 26 12.62 -3.11 -10.91
C PRO A 26 11.99 -4.20 -11.79
N SER A 27 12.80 -5.03 -12.45
CA SER A 27 12.28 -6.09 -13.33
C SER A 27 11.48 -7.17 -12.59
N ARG A 28 11.64 -7.30 -11.25
CA ARG A 28 10.87 -8.26 -10.45
C ARG A 28 9.40 -7.87 -10.32
N VAL A 29 9.08 -6.58 -10.34
CA VAL A 29 7.72 -6.08 -10.16
C VAL A 29 6.80 -6.56 -11.29
N PRO A 30 7.05 -6.24 -12.58
CA PRO A 30 6.21 -6.73 -13.66
C PRO A 30 6.32 -8.25 -13.83
N ALA A 31 7.48 -8.86 -13.58
CA ALA A 31 7.66 -10.32 -13.69
C ALA A 31 6.70 -11.09 -12.77
N LEU A 32 6.40 -10.56 -11.59
CA LEU A 32 5.43 -11.15 -10.67
C LEU A 32 4.03 -11.28 -11.29
N PHE A 33 3.69 -10.39 -12.21
CA PHE A 33 2.42 -10.34 -12.93
C PHE A 33 2.53 -10.86 -14.37
N GLY A 34 3.62 -11.57 -14.72
CA GLY A 34 3.83 -12.12 -16.06
C GLY A 34 4.32 -11.12 -17.11
N GLY A 35 4.67 -9.90 -16.71
CA GLY A 35 5.23 -8.86 -17.58
C GLY A 35 6.77 -8.81 -17.55
N ALA A 36 7.34 -7.85 -18.28
CA ALA A 36 8.78 -7.61 -18.31
C ALA A 36 9.12 -6.12 -18.33
N ALA A 37 10.29 -5.76 -17.79
CA ALA A 37 10.90 -4.43 -17.92
C ALA A 37 12.23 -4.53 -18.66
N GLY A 38 12.16 -4.85 -19.96
CA GLY A 38 13.32 -5.12 -20.81
C GLY A 38 14.15 -3.88 -21.13
N THR A 39 13.51 -2.71 -21.25
CA THR A 39 14.18 -1.46 -21.62
C THR A 39 14.61 -0.63 -20.40
N PRO A 40 15.62 0.24 -20.53
CA PRO A 40 15.95 1.22 -19.51
C PRO A 40 14.76 2.07 -19.09
N GLU A 41 13.96 2.54 -20.05
CA GLU A 41 12.79 3.39 -19.82
C GLU A 41 11.75 2.67 -18.96
N ALA A 42 11.44 1.41 -19.29
CA ALA A 42 10.51 0.60 -18.50
C ALA A 42 11.01 0.39 -17.07
N ARG A 43 12.32 0.19 -16.86
CA ARG A 43 12.89 0.07 -15.50
C ARG A 43 12.86 1.38 -14.74
N THR A 44 13.04 2.52 -15.41
CA THR A 44 12.94 3.85 -14.79
C THR A 44 11.49 4.15 -14.40
N GLU A 45 10.53 3.82 -15.26
CA GLU A 45 9.09 3.94 -14.97
C GLU A 45 8.72 3.10 -13.74
N VAL A 46 9.18 1.85 -13.68
CA VAL A 46 8.94 0.99 -12.51
C VAL A 46 9.50 1.61 -11.23
N ARG A 47 10.70 2.20 -11.26
CA ARG A 47 11.25 2.88 -10.07
C ARG A 47 10.44 4.11 -9.70
N ALA A 48 10.03 4.93 -10.67
CA ALA A 48 9.26 6.13 -10.40
C ALA A 48 7.94 5.79 -9.68
N VAL A 49 7.19 4.83 -10.22
CA VAL A 49 5.85 4.49 -9.72
C VAL A 49 5.91 3.51 -8.55
N TYR A 50 6.58 2.37 -8.73
CA TYR A 50 6.56 1.27 -7.75
C TYR A 50 7.62 1.40 -6.66
N ALA A 51 8.63 2.27 -6.82
CA ALA A 51 9.50 2.65 -5.71
C ALA A 51 9.06 3.97 -5.08
N GLY A 52 8.94 5.03 -5.88
CA GLY A 52 8.66 6.38 -5.40
C GLY A 52 7.39 6.48 -4.56
N ILE A 53 6.26 5.98 -5.07
CA ILE A 53 4.97 6.08 -4.37
C ILE A 53 4.97 5.25 -3.07
N PRO A 54 5.32 3.95 -3.05
CA PRO A 54 5.37 3.19 -1.80
C PRO A 54 6.34 3.76 -0.77
N LEU A 55 7.52 4.23 -1.20
CA LEU A 55 8.48 4.86 -0.27
C LEU A 55 7.95 6.15 0.32
N ALA A 56 7.24 6.97 -0.46
CA ALA A 56 6.60 8.18 0.05
C ALA A 56 5.52 7.84 1.10
N LEU A 57 4.64 6.86 0.82
CA LEU A 57 3.62 6.40 1.78
C LEU A 57 4.26 5.85 3.06
N ALA A 58 5.34 5.07 2.93
CA ALA A 58 6.08 4.54 4.06
C ALA A 58 6.72 5.65 4.91
N ALA A 59 7.34 6.65 4.27
CA ALA A 59 7.94 7.78 4.95
C ALA A 59 6.89 8.63 5.69
N SER A 60 5.75 8.92 5.05
CA SER A 60 4.64 9.63 5.69
C SER A 60 4.10 8.85 6.90
N LEU A 61 3.89 7.54 6.76
CA LEU A 61 3.47 6.70 7.88
C LEU A 61 4.51 6.65 9.00
N ALA A 62 5.80 6.61 8.68
CA ALA A 62 6.88 6.59 9.67
C ALA A 62 6.94 7.89 10.46
N ALA A 63 6.83 9.03 9.78
CA ALA A 63 6.84 10.38 10.35
C ALA A 63 5.61 10.66 11.24
N ALA A 64 4.48 10.02 10.95
CA ALA A 64 3.27 10.19 11.76
C ALA A 64 3.47 9.69 13.21
N SER A 65 3.24 10.55 14.19
CA SER A 65 3.41 10.23 15.62
C SER A 65 2.29 9.31 16.14
N GLY A 66 1.11 9.43 15.55
CA GLY A 66 -0.09 8.64 15.82
C GLY A 66 -1.10 9.30 16.76
N SER A 67 -0.88 10.56 17.16
CA SER A 67 -1.63 11.26 18.21
C SER A 67 -2.33 12.53 17.73
N THR A 68 -1.96 13.07 16.57
CA THR A 68 -2.49 14.33 16.05
C THR A 68 -3.59 14.10 14.99
N PRO A 69 -4.47 15.08 14.74
CA PRO A 69 -5.39 15.03 13.59
C PRO A 69 -4.66 14.88 12.25
N GLY A 70 -3.45 15.46 12.11
CA GLY A 70 -2.61 15.28 10.93
C GLY A 70 -2.20 13.82 10.71
N ASP A 71 -1.93 13.07 11.79
CA ASP A 71 -1.63 11.65 11.69
C ASP A 71 -2.83 10.83 11.20
N ASP A 72 -4.05 11.21 11.57
CA ASP A 72 -5.26 10.56 11.05
C ASP A 72 -5.42 10.79 9.55
N ALA A 73 -5.16 12.00 9.07
CA ALA A 73 -5.20 12.30 7.64
C ALA A 73 -4.19 11.45 6.87
N VAL A 74 -2.98 11.23 7.40
CA VAL A 74 -1.99 10.32 6.80
C VAL A 74 -2.52 8.88 6.74
N LEU A 75 -3.02 8.33 7.84
CA LEU A 75 -3.55 6.96 7.86
C LEU A 75 -4.75 6.80 6.91
N GLN A 76 -5.64 7.80 6.87
CA GLN A 76 -6.79 7.81 5.95
C GLN A 76 -6.35 7.85 4.49
N THR A 77 -5.36 8.69 4.16
CA THR A 77 -4.84 8.84 2.80
C THR A 77 -4.20 7.54 2.32
N VAL A 78 -3.36 6.93 3.15
CA VAL A 78 -2.71 5.66 2.80
C VAL A 78 -3.75 4.54 2.70
N GLY A 79 -4.71 4.48 3.63
CA GLY A 79 -5.81 3.52 3.56
C GLY A 79 -6.69 3.70 2.32
N ALA A 80 -6.93 4.93 1.89
CA ALA A 80 -7.64 5.25 0.65
C ALA A 80 -6.84 4.82 -0.59
N ALA A 81 -5.52 5.03 -0.59
CA ALA A 81 -4.65 4.54 -1.65
C ALA A 81 -4.68 3.00 -1.75
N SER A 82 -4.62 2.28 -0.61
CA SER A 82 -4.78 0.81 -0.60
C SER A 82 -6.14 0.38 -1.13
N ALA A 83 -7.22 1.06 -0.73
CA ALA A 83 -8.56 0.76 -1.23
C ALA A 83 -8.68 1.00 -2.75
N GLY A 84 -8.11 2.10 -3.24
CA GLY A 84 -8.08 2.41 -4.67
C GLY A 84 -7.38 1.32 -5.48
N MET A 85 -6.23 0.81 -5.00
CA MET A 85 -5.54 -0.32 -5.63
C MET A 85 -6.40 -1.58 -5.64
N ALA A 86 -7.05 -1.92 -4.52
CA ALA A 86 -7.95 -3.08 -4.45
C ALA A 86 -9.10 -2.97 -5.44
N VAL A 87 -9.75 -1.80 -5.52
CA VAL A 87 -10.85 -1.55 -6.47
C VAL A 87 -10.37 -1.65 -7.91
N ALA A 88 -9.24 -1.02 -8.25
CA ALA A 88 -8.67 -1.08 -9.59
C ALA A 88 -8.29 -2.51 -9.98
N ARG A 89 -7.73 -3.29 -9.06
CA ARG A 89 -7.38 -4.69 -9.28
C ARG A 89 -8.61 -5.56 -9.48
N LEU A 90 -9.65 -5.37 -8.67
CA LEU A 90 -10.92 -6.07 -8.83
C LEU A 90 -11.58 -5.73 -10.17
N ALA A 91 -11.62 -4.45 -10.53
CA ALA A 91 -12.14 -4.00 -11.83
C ALA A 91 -11.36 -4.63 -13.00
N GLY A 92 -10.03 -4.69 -12.91
CA GLY A 92 -9.19 -5.40 -13.87
C GLY A 92 -9.53 -6.90 -13.96
N CYS A 93 -9.71 -7.58 -12.83
CA CYS A 93 -10.10 -9.00 -12.82
C CYS A 93 -11.49 -9.22 -13.42
N VAL A 94 -12.43 -8.28 -13.22
CA VAL A 94 -13.78 -8.33 -13.82
C VAL A 94 -13.70 -8.11 -15.34
N ALA A 95 -12.93 -7.12 -15.78
CA ALA A 95 -12.72 -6.83 -17.20
C ALA A 95 -12.12 -8.02 -17.94
N GLU A 96 -11.09 -8.64 -17.36
CA GLU A 96 -10.41 -9.82 -17.91
C GLU A 96 -11.18 -11.14 -17.63
N ARG A 97 -12.30 -11.08 -16.88
CA ARG A 97 -13.09 -12.23 -16.42
C ARG A 97 -12.22 -13.31 -15.75
N ARG A 98 -11.19 -12.89 -15.03
CA ARG A 98 -10.16 -13.78 -14.48
C ARG A 98 -9.66 -13.27 -13.15
N LEU A 99 -9.88 -14.06 -12.10
CA LEU A 99 -9.28 -13.86 -10.78
C LEU A 99 -8.49 -15.11 -10.41
N THR A 100 -7.15 -15.00 -10.40
CA THR A 100 -6.28 -16.07 -9.89
C THR A 100 -5.97 -15.84 -8.42
N VAL A 101 -5.79 -16.92 -7.66
CA VAL A 101 -5.35 -16.84 -6.26
C VAL A 101 -4.00 -16.11 -6.15
N TRP A 102 -3.06 -16.42 -7.06
CA TRP A 102 -1.77 -15.77 -7.15
C TRP A 102 -1.50 -15.26 -8.59
N PRO A 103 -0.91 -14.06 -8.77
CA PRO A 103 -0.67 -13.04 -7.75
C PRO A 103 -1.93 -12.21 -7.41
N SER A 104 -2.86 -12.05 -8.35
CA SER A 104 -3.91 -11.00 -8.28
C SER A 104 -4.83 -11.10 -7.06
N GLY A 105 -5.32 -12.29 -6.71
CA GLY A 105 -6.18 -12.48 -5.54
C GLY A 105 -5.47 -12.17 -4.22
N ALA A 106 -4.21 -12.59 -4.08
CA ALA A 106 -3.39 -12.30 -2.90
C ALA A 106 -3.15 -10.80 -2.73
N PHE A 107 -2.78 -10.09 -3.80
CA PHE A 107 -2.62 -8.63 -3.73
C PHE A 107 -3.94 -7.92 -3.46
N LEU A 108 -5.05 -8.35 -4.06
CA LEU A 108 -6.38 -7.79 -3.79
C LEU A 108 -6.73 -7.91 -2.30
N ALA A 109 -6.53 -9.09 -1.71
CA ALA A 109 -6.77 -9.32 -0.29
C ALA A 109 -5.86 -8.47 0.60
N LEU A 110 -4.58 -8.33 0.24
CA LEU A 110 -3.62 -7.49 0.96
C LEU A 110 -4.02 -6.00 0.90
N GLU A 111 -4.33 -5.50 -0.29
CA GLU A 111 -4.73 -4.11 -0.54
C GLU A 111 -6.02 -3.77 0.22
N ALA A 112 -7.04 -4.64 0.16
CA ALA A 112 -8.28 -4.48 0.90
C ALA A 112 -8.08 -4.59 2.42
N GLY A 113 -7.28 -5.57 2.87
CA GLY A 113 -6.96 -5.77 4.28
C GLY A 113 -6.24 -4.58 4.91
N LEU A 114 -5.24 -4.02 4.21
CA LEU A 114 -4.55 -2.80 4.62
C LEU A 114 -5.51 -1.61 4.70
N ALA A 115 -6.38 -1.43 3.71
CA ALA A 115 -7.38 -0.36 3.72
C ALA A 115 -8.28 -0.43 4.95
N VAL A 116 -8.83 -1.62 5.24
CA VAL A 116 -9.70 -1.86 6.39
C VAL A 116 -8.94 -1.63 7.69
N ALA A 117 -7.74 -2.19 7.83
CA ALA A 117 -6.94 -2.07 9.04
C ALA A 117 -6.59 -0.60 9.37
N LEU A 118 -6.20 0.19 8.37
CA LEU A 118 -5.88 1.61 8.57
C LEU A 118 -7.13 2.45 8.91
N ARG A 119 -8.27 2.19 8.26
CA ARG A 119 -9.53 2.88 8.61
C ARG A 119 -10.00 2.54 10.02
N ALA A 120 -9.90 1.27 10.42
CA ALA A 120 -10.22 0.85 11.78
C ALA A 120 -9.29 1.51 12.82
N ALA A 121 -8.00 1.64 12.50
CA ALA A 121 -7.04 2.34 13.36
C ALA A 121 -7.35 3.83 13.55
N VAL A 122 -7.86 4.49 12.50
CA VAL A 122 -8.35 5.88 12.56
C VAL A 122 -9.57 6.00 13.47
N GLN A 123 -10.58 5.16 13.25
CA GLN A 123 -11.83 5.16 14.03
C GLN A 123 -11.55 4.92 15.52
N ALA A 124 -10.73 3.92 15.85
CA ALA A 124 -10.35 3.60 17.22
C ALA A 124 -9.48 4.69 17.91
N GLY A 125 -8.88 5.60 17.13
CA GLY A 125 -8.19 6.80 17.63
C GLY A 125 -9.14 7.96 17.86
N SER A 126 -10.14 8.14 16.99
CA SER A 126 -11.16 9.19 17.12
C SER A 126 -12.04 9.01 18.36
N THR A 127 -12.57 7.80 18.59
CA THR A 127 -13.43 7.49 19.75
C THR A 127 -12.74 7.76 21.08
N ARG A 128 -11.41 7.58 21.15
CA ARG A 128 -10.60 7.82 22.35
C ARG A 128 -10.32 9.29 22.66
N ARG A 129 -10.53 10.20 21.70
CA ARG A 129 -10.37 11.65 21.92
C ARG A 129 -11.68 12.35 22.27
N THR A 130 -12.81 11.70 22.00
CA THR A 130 -14.16 12.26 22.21
C THR A 130 -14.84 11.77 23.49
N GLY A 131 -14.26 10.79 24.20
CA GLY A 131 -14.75 10.30 25.50
C GLY A 131 -13.68 10.50 26.56
#